data_AF-A0AAU5GFS4-F1
#
_entry.id   AF-A0AAU5GFS4-F1
#
_cell.length_a   1.000
_cell.length_b   1.000
_cell.length_c   1.000
_cell.angle_alpha   90.00
_cell.angle_beta   90.00
_cell.angle_gamma   90.00
#
_symmetry.space_group_name_H-M   'P 1'
#
loop_
_entity.id
_entity.type
_entity.pdbx_description
1 polymer ?
#
loop_
_entity_poly.entity_id
_entity_poly.type
_entity_poly.pdbx_seq_one_letter_code
_entity_poly.pdbx_strand_id
1 'polypeptide(L)'
;MSVYVYAITKAAHPLGLDHVKGVGEDPAELHAVSSGELSAVVSEAPEVLSVSRRDVEAHLDVQEQLWADGAILPMSFGFVAPDESAVEELLQERAEAFSQRLDELTGRAEFNVKGVLDEDTLLRAVLTESARARELNDAIREGGGTYEDRLALGELVAQEVQSRQEALGEEALAALRPYALAEQVTPPSQQYFVNASFLVDGEKSDEFAEAGGELAEALGEGVELRLRGPLPPYSFV
;
A
#
# COMPACT_ATOMS: atom_id res chain seq x y z
N MET A 1 -17.63 6.47 -26.99
CA MET A 1 -18.03 6.99 -25.66
C MET A 1 -16.88 6.69 -24.72
N SER A 2 -16.59 7.54 -23.74
CA SER A 2 -15.48 7.30 -22.82
C SER A 2 -15.73 6.05 -21.98
N VAL A 3 -14.66 5.33 -21.70
CA VAL A 3 -14.70 4.08 -20.93
C VAL A 3 -13.85 4.19 -19.68
N TYR A 4 -14.38 3.68 -18.57
CA TYR A 4 -13.66 3.56 -17.31
C TYR A 4 -12.93 2.22 -17.30
N VAL A 5 -11.64 2.20 -16.97
CA VAL A 5 -10.82 0.98 -16.99
C VAL A 5 -10.48 0.54 -15.58
N TYR A 6 -10.83 -0.69 -15.23
CA TYR A 6 -10.64 -1.26 -13.88
C TYR A 6 -9.30 -2.00 -13.79
N ALA A 7 -9.02 -2.89 -14.73
CA ALA A 7 -7.81 -3.71 -14.72
C ALA A 7 -7.50 -4.26 -16.12
N ILE A 8 -6.25 -4.66 -16.32
CA ILE A 8 -5.81 -5.44 -17.48
C ILE A 8 -5.56 -6.88 -17.04
N THR A 9 -5.95 -7.84 -17.87
CA THR A 9 -5.87 -9.28 -17.64
C THR A 9 -5.35 -9.98 -18.89
N LYS A 10 -5.04 -11.27 -18.79
CA LYS A 10 -4.88 -12.11 -19.98
C LYS A 10 -6.22 -12.38 -20.63
N ALA A 11 -6.26 -12.53 -21.95
CA ALA A 11 -7.49 -12.84 -22.68
C ALA A 11 -8.13 -14.19 -22.28
N ALA A 12 -7.34 -15.10 -21.69
CA ALA A 12 -7.84 -16.37 -21.16
C ALA A 12 -8.41 -16.26 -19.73
N HIS A 13 -8.39 -15.08 -19.11
CA HIS A 13 -8.89 -14.87 -17.76
C HIS A 13 -10.42 -15.11 -17.70
N PRO A 14 -10.96 -15.79 -16.66
CA PRO A 14 -12.39 -16.08 -16.56
C PRO A 14 -13.30 -14.84 -16.43
N LEU A 15 -12.74 -13.76 -15.88
CA LEU A 15 -13.34 -12.44 -15.61
C LEU A 15 -14.47 -12.42 -14.56
N GLY A 16 -15.39 -13.38 -14.56
CA GLY A 16 -16.37 -13.56 -13.47
C GLY A 16 -17.24 -12.32 -13.15
N LEU A 17 -17.68 -11.56 -14.16
CA LEU A 17 -18.28 -10.22 -13.98
C LEU A 17 -19.75 -10.22 -13.55
N ASP A 18 -20.45 -11.36 -13.56
CA ASP A 18 -21.91 -11.47 -13.43
C ASP A 18 -22.48 -10.97 -12.08
N HIS A 19 -21.63 -10.82 -11.06
CA HIS A 19 -22.05 -10.54 -9.68
C HIS A 19 -21.44 -9.27 -9.09
N VAL A 20 -20.72 -8.50 -9.90
CA VAL A 20 -20.04 -7.28 -9.44
C VAL A 20 -20.57 -6.06 -10.17
N LYS A 21 -20.66 -4.96 -9.44
CA LYS A 21 -21.10 -3.67 -9.98
C LYS A 21 -19.91 -2.75 -10.12
N GLY A 22 -19.85 -2.05 -11.25
CA GLY A 22 -18.85 -1.03 -11.52
C GLY A 22 -19.08 0.27 -10.74
N VAL A 23 -18.31 1.29 -11.12
CA VAL A 23 -18.32 2.64 -10.53
C VAL A 23 -19.52 3.45 -11.04
N GLY A 24 -20.16 4.19 -10.13
CA GLY A 24 -21.26 5.12 -10.44
C GLY A 24 -22.52 4.86 -9.61
N GLU A 25 -23.47 5.81 -9.66
CA GLU A 25 -24.77 5.64 -8.97
C GLU A 25 -25.66 4.58 -9.63
N ASP A 26 -25.66 4.58 -10.97
CA ASP A 26 -26.29 3.58 -11.82
C ASP A 26 -25.18 2.97 -12.70
N PRO A 27 -24.47 1.96 -12.18
CA PRO A 27 -23.25 1.48 -12.80
C PRO A 27 -23.56 0.77 -14.11
N ALA A 28 -22.82 1.15 -15.16
CA ALA A 28 -22.90 0.48 -16.46
C ALA A 28 -22.39 -0.96 -16.37
N GLU A 29 -22.81 -1.79 -17.33
CA GLU A 29 -22.40 -3.19 -17.43
C GLU A 29 -20.90 -3.31 -17.67
N LEU A 30 -20.25 -4.13 -16.84
CA LEU A 30 -18.84 -4.46 -17.00
C LEU A 30 -18.67 -5.37 -18.21
N HIS A 31 -17.67 -5.08 -19.04
CA HIS A 31 -17.34 -5.89 -20.21
C HIS A 31 -15.84 -5.84 -20.49
N ALA A 32 -15.38 -6.69 -21.40
CA ALA A 32 -13.98 -6.79 -21.78
C ALA A 32 -13.72 -6.22 -23.17
N VAL A 33 -12.71 -5.36 -23.27
CA VAL A 33 -12.11 -4.92 -24.53
C VAL A 33 -10.81 -5.70 -24.71
N SER A 34 -10.67 -6.43 -25.82
CA SER A 34 -9.57 -7.40 -26.00
C SER A 34 -8.71 -7.09 -27.21
N SER A 35 -7.40 -7.25 -27.06
CA SER A 35 -6.43 -7.11 -28.14
C SER A 35 -5.33 -8.16 -27.98
N GLY A 36 -5.23 -9.07 -28.95
CA GLY A 36 -4.29 -10.19 -28.90
C GLY A 36 -4.54 -11.11 -27.70
N GLU A 37 -3.54 -11.24 -26.84
CA GLU A 37 -3.57 -12.11 -25.64
C GLU A 37 -3.97 -11.37 -24.36
N LEU A 38 -4.43 -10.12 -24.47
CA LEU A 38 -4.79 -9.27 -23.33
C LEU A 38 -6.23 -8.78 -23.43
N SER A 39 -6.83 -8.54 -22.27
CA SER A 39 -8.15 -7.95 -22.12
C SER A 39 -8.15 -6.90 -21.03
N ALA A 40 -8.75 -5.75 -21.30
CA ALA A 40 -9.06 -4.73 -20.29
C ALA A 40 -10.51 -4.88 -19.85
N VAL A 41 -10.75 -4.91 -18.54
CA VAL A 41 -12.11 -4.85 -17.98
C VAL A 41 -12.52 -3.40 -17.84
N VAL A 42 -13.64 -3.07 -18.46
CA VAL A 42 -14.12 -1.70 -18.60
C VAL A 42 -15.63 -1.60 -18.34
N SER A 43 -16.10 -0.37 -18.15
CA SER A 43 -17.52 -0.01 -18.26
C SER A 43 -17.63 1.32 -18.99
N GLU A 44 -18.84 1.72 -19.39
CA GLU A 44 -19.06 3.11 -19.76
C GLU A 44 -18.67 4.02 -18.58
N ALA A 45 -17.96 5.11 -18.88
CA ALA A 45 -17.53 6.03 -17.83
C ALA A 45 -18.73 6.83 -17.29
N PRO A 46 -18.89 6.99 -15.97
CA PRO A 46 -19.97 7.79 -15.41
C PRO A 46 -19.81 9.25 -15.84
N GLU A 47 -20.93 9.95 -16.11
CA GLU A 47 -20.93 11.38 -16.48
C GLU A 47 -20.23 12.25 -15.41
N VAL A 48 -20.38 11.85 -14.14
CA VAL A 48 -19.71 12.48 -13.00
C VAL A 48 -18.97 11.40 -12.22
N LEU A 49 -17.64 11.38 -12.35
CA LEU A 49 -16.79 10.57 -11.50
C LEU A 49 -16.57 11.28 -10.16
N SER A 50 -17.12 10.73 -9.09
CA SER A 50 -16.89 11.22 -7.73
C SER A 50 -15.82 10.37 -7.04
N VAL A 51 -14.94 10.98 -6.24
CA VAL A 51 -14.05 10.23 -5.33
C VAL A 51 -14.82 9.89 -4.04
N SER A 52 -16.05 9.42 -4.19
CA SER A 52 -16.86 8.98 -3.06
C SER A 52 -16.35 7.62 -2.58
N ARG A 53 -16.56 7.35 -1.29
CA ARG A 53 -16.21 6.06 -0.70
C ARG A 53 -16.84 4.88 -1.47
N ARG A 54 -18.12 5.03 -1.85
CA ARG A 54 -18.86 4.03 -2.64
C ARG A 54 -18.16 3.72 -3.96
N ASP A 55 -17.77 4.75 -4.70
CA ASP A 55 -17.17 4.57 -6.02
C ASP A 55 -15.78 3.94 -5.91
N VAL A 56 -14.99 4.32 -4.90
CA VAL A 56 -13.69 3.69 -4.63
C VAL A 56 -13.87 2.22 -4.20
N GLU A 57 -14.83 1.92 -3.34
CA GLU A 57 -15.15 0.54 -2.93
C GLU A 57 -15.58 -0.30 -4.14
N ALA A 58 -16.49 0.21 -4.99
CA ALA A 58 -16.92 -0.53 -6.19
C ALA A 58 -15.78 -0.82 -7.17
N HIS A 59 -14.85 0.13 -7.35
CA HIS A 59 -13.64 -0.09 -8.16
C HIS A 59 -12.77 -1.21 -7.59
N LEU A 60 -12.56 -1.21 -6.28
CA LEU A 60 -11.77 -2.23 -5.60
C LEU A 60 -12.47 -3.59 -5.64
N ASP A 61 -13.78 -3.65 -5.44
CA ASP A 61 -14.58 -4.88 -5.50
C ASP A 61 -14.45 -5.57 -6.87
N VAL A 62 -14.46 -4.80 -7.98
CA VAL A 62 -14.20 -5.33 -9.32
C VAL A 62 -12.80 -5.94 -9.41
N GLN A 63 -11.79 -5.25 -8.89
CA GLN A 63 -10.41 -5.74 -8.93
C GLN A 63 -10.19 -6.97 -8.04
N GLU A 64 -10.80 -7.01 -6.86
CA GLU A 64 -10.74 -8.15 -5.94
C GLU A 64 -11.43 -9.38 -6.55
N GLN A 65 -12.60 -9.20 -7.20
CA GLN A 65 -13.28 -10.29 -7.91
C GLN A 65 -12.42 -10.82 -9.06
N LEU A 66 -11.84 -9.95 -9.88
CA LEU A 66 -10.98 -10.38 -10.97
C LEU A 66 -9.74 -11.12 -10.44
N TRP A 67 -9.11 -10.58 -9.40
CA TRP A 67 -7.92 -11.19 -8.80
C TRP A 67 -8.18 -12.58 -8.21
N ALA A 68 -9.39 -12.83 -7.70
CA ALA A 68 -9.79 -14.15 -7.21
C ALA A 68 -9.73 -15.25 -8.29
N ASP A 69 -9.87 -14.88 -9.57
CA ASP A 69 -9.85 -15.81 -10.71
C ASP A 69 -8.48 -15.85 -11.44
N GLY A 70 -7.55 -14.95 -11.12
CA GLY A 70 -6.24 -14.91 -11.76
C GLY A 70 -5.46 -13.60 -11.62
N ALA A 71 -4.29 -13.55 -12.27
CA ALA A 71 -3.45 -12.35 -12.25
C ALA A 71 -4.13 -11.17 -12.96
N ILE A 72 -4.01 -10.00 -12.35
CA ILE A 72 -4.51 -8.73 -12.89
C ILE A 72 -3.45 -7.64 -12.79
N LEU A 73 -3.51 -6.66 -13.69
CA LEU A 73 -2.85 -5.36 -13.55
C LEU A 73 -3.92 -4.35 -13.13
N PRO A 74 -4.11 -4.10 -11.83
CA PRO A 74 -5.09 -3.14 -11.36
C PRO A 74 -4.74 -1.73 -11.84
N MET A 75 -5.71 -1.05 -12.44
CA MET A 75 -5.60 0.37 -12.77
C MET A 75 -5.90 1.23 -11.53
N SER A 76 -5.25 2.37 -11.41
CA SER A 76 -5.59 3.37 -10.41
C SER A 76 -7.03 3.86 -10.59
N PHE A 77 -7.70 4.13 -9.48
CA PHE A 77 -9.05 4.69 -9.50
C PHE A 77 -9.12 5.95 -10.37
N GLY A 78 -10.14 6.00 -11.23
CA GLY A 78 -10.42 7.15 -12.09
C GLY A 78 -9.68 7.16 -13.42
N PHE A 79 -9.11 6.01 -13.83
CA PHE A 79 -8.58 5.87 -15.17
C PHE A 79 -9.72 5.80 -16.20
N VAL A 80 -9.83 6.85 -17.03
CA VAL A 80 -10.83 6.96 -18.09
C VAL A 80 -10.13 7.12 -19.44
N ALA A 81 -10.47 6.26 -20.39
CA ALA A 81 -10.03 6.35 -21.77
C ALA A 81 -11.09 7.03 -22.66
N PRO A 82 -10.69 7.67 -23.77
CA PRO A 82 -11.63 8.35 -24.68
C PRO A 82 -12.69 7.44 -25.30
N ASP A 83 -12.30 6.19 -25.61
CA ASP A 83 -13.14 5.13 -26.16
C ASP A 83 -12.45 3.76 -26.07
N GLU A 84 -13.16 2.71 -26.46
CA GLU A 84 -12.64 1.33 -26.49
C GLU A 84 -11.47 1.18 -27.47
N SER A 85 -11.49 1.86 -28.62
CA SER A 85 -10.41 1.81 -29.61
C SER A 85 -9.07 2.28 -29.01
N ALA A 86 -9.08 3.33 -28.19
CA ALA A 86 -7.91 3.80 -27.47
C ALA A 86 -7.40 2.77 -26.45
N VAL A 87 -8.29 1.98 -25.84
CA VAL A 87 -7.92 0.87 -24.96
C VAL A 87 -7.29 -0.27 -25.76
N GLU A 88 -7.87 -0.64 -26.91
CA GLU A 88 -7.30 -1.67 -27.80
C GLU A 88 -5.89 -1.30 -28.29
N GLU A 89 -5.69 -0.03 -28.68
CA GLU A 89 -4.39 0.50 -29.10
C GLU A 89 -3.37 0.42 -27.96
N LEU A 90 -3.74 0.84 -26.75
CA LEU A 90 -2.87 0.73 -25.57
C LEU A 90 -2.47 -0.72 -25.28
N LEU A 91 -3.43 -1.65 -25.34
CA LEU A 91 -3.17 -3.08 -25.14
C LEU A 91 -2.20 -3.62 -26.20
N GLN A 92 -2.37 -3.20 -27.46
CA GLN A 92 -1.51 -3.63 -28.57
C GLN A 92 -0.08 -3.05 -28.44
N GLU A 93 0.04 -1.75 -28.15
CA GLU A 93 1.32 -1.07 -28.02
C GLU A 93 2.17 -1.61 -26.86
N ARG A 94 1.52 -2.04 -25.77
CA ARG A 94 2.17 -2.48 -24.54
C ARG A 94 2.01 -3.98 -24.28
N ALA A 95 1.66 -4.76 -25.31
CA ALA A 95 1.30 -6.16 -25.18
C ALA A 95 2.37 -6.99 -24.46
N GLU A 96 3.63 -6.89 -24.90
CA GLU A 96 4.74 -7.65 -24.31
C GLU A 96 4.96 -7.27 -22.84
N ALA A 97 4.96 -5.98 -22.52
CA ALA A 97 5.18 -5.48 -21.17
C ALA A 97 4.06 -5.91 -20.21
N PHE A 98 2.79 -5.79 -20.62
CA PHE A 98 1.65 -6.20 -19.80
C PHE A 98 1.59 -7.72 -19.62
N SER A 99 1.84 -8.51 -20.67
CA SER A 99 1.89 -9.98 -20.56
C SER A 99 2.98 -10.43 -19.60
N GLN A 100 4.20 -9.88 -19.74
CA GLN A 100 5.30 -10.18 -18.82
C GLN A 100 4.93 -9.82 -17.38
N ARG A 101 4.29 -8.65 -17.17
CA ARG A 101 3.92 -8.23 -15.82
C ARG A 101 2.84 -9.13 -15.21
N LEU A 102 1.86 -9.56 -15.99
CA LEU A 102 0.86 -10.53 -15.55
C LEU A 102 1.48 -11.89 -15.19
N ASP A 103 2.46 -12.36 -15.96
CA ASP A 103 3.24 -13.57 -15.64
C ASP A 103 3.99 -13.43 -14.31
N GLU A 104 4.63 -12.27 -14.09
CA GLU A 104 5.31 -11.95 -12.84
C GLU A 104 4.36 -11.82 -11.65
N LEU A 105 3.06 -11.58 -11.84
CA LEU A 105 2.10 -11.44 -10.74
C LEU A 105 1.23 -12.68 -10.55
N THR A 106 1.34 -13.67 -11.42
CA THR A 106 0.56 -14.91 -11.34
C THR A 106 0.87 -15.68 -10.07
N GLY A 107 -0.18 -16.00 -9.32
CA GLY A 107 -0.07 -16.72 -8.04
C GLY A 107 0.57 -15.91 -6.93
N ARG A 108 0.61 -14.57 -7.03
CA ARG A 108 1.22 -13.70 -6.02
C ARG A 108 0.19 -12.78 -5.38
N ALA A 109 0.45 -12.40 -4.14
CA ALA A 109 -0.38 -11.52 -3.35
C ALA A 109 0.44 -10.36 -2.78
N GLU A 110 -0.19 -9.22 -2.58
CA GLU A 110 0.40 -8.11 -1.86
C GLU A 110 -0.04 -8.10 -0.39
N PHE A 111 0.92 -7.78 0.49
CA PHE A 111 0.69 -7.46 1.88
C PHE A 111 1.21 -6.06 2.19
N ASN A 112 0.36 -5.25 2.81
CA ASN A 112 0.71 -3.92 3.28
C ASN A 112 1.06 -3.97 4.77
N VAL A 113 2.20 -3.40 5.14
CA VAL A 113 2.71 -3.36 6.51
C VAL A 113 2.88 -1.91 6.93
N LYS A 114 2.19 -1.52 8.00
CA LYS A 114 2.23 -0.16 8.55
C LYS A 114 2.52 -0.21 10.04
N GLY A 115 3.56 0.49 10.47
CA GLY A 115 3.89 0.62 11.89
C GLY A 115 3.64 2.03 12.38
N VAL A 116 2.96 2.16 13.52
CA VAL A 116 2.74 3.42 14.23
C VAL A 116 3.40 3.38 15.59
N LEU A 117 3.85 4.53 16.07
CA LEU A 117 4.46 4.72 17.37
C LEU A 117 3.63 5.70 18.19
N ASP A 118 3.45 5.41 19.47
CA ASP A 118 2.92 6.36 20.44
C ASP A 118 3.98 7.43 20.75
N GLU A 119 3.73 8.66 20.31
CA GLU A 119 4.67 9.77 20.47
C GLU A 119 5.03 10.03 21.94
N ASP A 120 4.06 9.94 22.85
CA ASP A 120 4.29 10.17 24.28
C ASP A 120 5.21 9.12 24.91
N THR A 121 5.07 7.85 24.50
CA THR A 121 5.96 6.77 24.92
C THR A 121 7.36 6.97 24.36
N LEU A 122 7.47 7.35 23.09
CA LEU A 122 8.75 7.62 22.45
C LEU A 122 9.49 8.79 23.09
N LEU A 123 8.80 9.92 23.33
CA LEU A 123 9.37 11.09 24.00
C LEU A 123 9.83 10.77 25.42
N ARG A 124 9.04 9.99 26.18
CA ARG A 124 9.43 9.53 27.53
C ARG A 124 10.68 8.64 27.48
N ALA A 125 10.78 7.76 26.50
CA ALA A 125 11.95 6.90 26.32
C ALA A 125 13.21 7.72 26.01
N VAL A 126 13.13 8.68 25.08
CA VAL A 126 14.24 9.62 24.77
C VAL A 126 14.69 10.38 26.02
N LEU A 127 13.74 10.93 26.78
CA LEU A 127 14.02 11.61 28.04
C LEU A 127 14.50 10.68 29.15
N THR A 128 14.33 9.36 29.05
CA THR A 128 14.81 8.43 30.08
C THR A 128 16.22 7.92 29.76
N GLU A 129 16.55 7.80 28.48
CA GLU A 129 17.80 7.21 28.03
C GLU A 129 18.89 8.27 27.77
N SER A 130 18.51 9.46 27.26
CA SER A 130 19.46 10.54 27.00
C SER A 130 19.68 11.42 28.23
N ALA A 131 20.85 11.27 28.87
CA ALA A 131 21.26 12.14 29.98
C ALA A 131 21.25 13.63 29.58
N ARG A 132 21.71 13.95 28.36
CA ARG A 132 21.74 15.31 27.86
C ARG A 132 20.33 15.89 27.65
N ALA A 133 19.40 15.09 27.11
CA ALA A 133 18.02 15.52 26.94
C ALA A 133 17.34 15.79 28.29
N ARG A 134 17.63 14.96 29.31
CA ARG A 134 17.15 15.20 30.69
C ARG A 134 17.65 16.50 31.25
N GLU A 135 18.97 16.72 31.24
CA GLU A 135 19.59 17.93 31.79
C GLU A 135 19.00 19.19 31.16
N LEU A 136 18.86 19.21 29.84
CA LEU A 136 18.26 20.33 29.12
C LEU A 136 16.78 20.52 29.50
N ASN A 137 15.99 19.44 29.57
CA ASN A 137 14.57 19.51 29.95
C ASN A 137 14.39 20.01 31.38
N ASP A 138 15.18 19.52 32.33
CA ASP A 138 15.11 19.92 33.75
C ASP A 138 15.50 21.39 33.91
N ALA A 139 16.58 21.85 33.27
CA ALA A 139 16.99 23.26 33.29
C ALA A 139 15.92 24.20 32.71
N ILE A 140 15.21 23.77 31.66
CA ILE A 140 14.09 24.52 31.09
C ILE A 140 12.89 24.54 32.05
N ARG A 141 12.54 23.41 32.67
CA ARG A 141 11.43 23.29 33.63
C ARG A 141 11.64 24.11 34.90
N GLU A 142 12.88 24.19 35.37
CA GLU A 142 13.27 25.02 36.53
C GLU A 142 13.32 26.53 36.20
N GLY A 143 13.01 26.92 34.97
CA GLY A 143 12.93 28.32 34.53
C GLY A 143 14.28 28.93 34.14
N GLY A 144 15.36 28.14 34.10
CA GLY A 144 16.72 28.57 33.78
C GLY A 144 17.12 28.43 32.31
N GLY A 145 16.37 27.68 31.50
CA GLY A 145 16.74 27.37 30.11
C GLY A 145 16.62 28.56 29.15
N THR A 146 17.69 28.81 28.40
CA THR A 146 17.75 29.82 27.34
C THR A 146 16.97 29.40 26.09
N TYR A 147 16.82 30.31 25.13
CA TYR A 147 16.27 29.96 23.81
C TYR A 147 17.14 28.90 23.10
N GLU A 148 18.46 29.00 23.25
CA GLU A 148 19.42 28.04 22.67
C GLU A 148 19.27 26.65 23.30
N ASP A 149 19.05 26.57 24.62
CA ASP A 149 18.80 25.29 25.31
C ASP A 149 17.52 24.61 24.83
N ARG A 150 16.46 25.39 24.58
CA ARG A 150 15.19 24.87 24.05
C ARG A 150 15.35 24.35 22.61
N LEU A 151 16.10 25.08 21.78
CA LEU A 151 16.40 24.65 20.42
C LEU A 151 17.23 23.37 20.43
N ALA A 152 18.30 23.33 21.22
CA ALA A 152 19.18 22.16 21.33
C ALA A 152 18.42 20.92 21.85
N LEU A 153 17.50 21.09 22.81
CA LEU A 153 16.64 19.99 23.26
C LEU A 153 15.73 19.50 22.13
N GLY A 154 15.11 20.42 21.38
CA GLY A 154 14.24 20.06 20.25
C GLY A 154 14.99 19.30 19.16
N GLU A 155 16.17 19.77 18.78
CA GLU A 155 17.03 19.11 17.78
C GLU A 155 17.47 17.71 18.24
N LEU A 156 17.90 17.59 19.51
CA LEU A 156 18.32 16.32 20.08
C LEU A 156 17.16 15.32 20.12
N VAL A 157 15.98 15.75 20.57
CA VAL A 157 14.79 14.89 20.62
C VAL A 157 14.38 14.46 19.21
N ALA A 158 14.35 15.38 18.25
CA ALA A 158 14.00 15.06 16.86
C ALA A 158 14.96 14.03 16.24
N GLN A 159 16.27 14.19 16.48
CA GLN A 159 17.28 13.26 15.97
C GLN A 159 17.17 11.87 16.59
N GLU A 160 16.94 11.79 17.91
CA GLU A 160 16.75 10.52 18.63
C GLU A 160 15.47 9.81 18.19
N VAL A 161 14.37 10.56 18.04
CA VAL A 161 13.09 10.05 17.52
C VAL A 161 13.28 9.46 16.13
N GLN A 162 13.90 10.21 15.22
CA GLN A 162 14.15 9.77 13.85
C GLN A 162 15.01 8.50 13.82
N SER A 163 16.11 8.48 14.58
CA SER A 163 17.03 7.33 14.60
C SER A 163 16.34 6.06 15.12
N ARG A 164 15.46 6.19 16.13
CA ARG A 164 14.66 5.06 16.65
C ARG A 164 13.65 4.56 15.63
N GLN A 165 12.95 5.48 14.97
CA GLN A 165 11.98 5.14 13.92
C GLN A 165 12.63 4.40 12.75
N GLU A 166 13.79 4.87 12.29
CA GLU A 166 14.56 4.24 11.22
C GLU A 166 15.04 2.84 11.63
N ALA A 167 15.59 2.68 12.84
CA ALA A 167 16.04 1.39 13.35
C ALA A 167 14.89 0.37 13.49
N LEU A 168 13.76 0.80 14.06
CA LEU A 168 12.58 -0.04 14.24
C LEU A 168 11.95 -0.42 12.90
N GLY A 169 11.90 0.53 11.96
CA GLY A 169 11.42 0.29 10.61
C GLY A 169 12.26 -0.76 9.90
N GLU A 170 13.59 -0.63 9.95
CA GLU A 170 14.50 -1.60 9.33
C GLU A 170 14.44 -2.97 10.01
N GLU A 171 14.28 -3.04 11.34
CA GLU A 171 14.06 -4.30 12.06
C GLU A 171 12.79 -5.02 11.55
N ALA A 172 11.68 -4.27 11.45
CA ALA A 172 10.42 -4.82 10.96
C ALA A 172 10.52 -5.31 9.51
N LEU A 173 11.16 -4.52 8.63
CA LEU A 173 11.37 -4.92 7.23
C LEU A 173 12.26 -6.16 7.13
N ALA A 174 13.38 -6.18 7.86
CA ALA A 174 14.33 -7.29 7.84
C ALA A 174 13.72 -8.61 8.29
N ALA A 175 12.79 -8.59 9.25
CA ALA A 175 12.07 -9.78 9.72
C ALA A 175 11.12 -10.37 8.65
N LEU A 176 10.52 -9.53 7.80
CA LEU A 176 9.54 -9.96 6.80
C LEU A 176 10.15 -10.28 5.43
N ARG A 177 11.28 -9.66 5.08
CA ARG A 177 12.00 -9.88 3.81
C ARG A 177 12.20 -11.36 3.43
N PRO A 178 12.54 -12.30 4.35
CA PRO A 178 12.74 -13.70 3.99
C PRO A 178 11.52 -14.39 3.37
N TYR A 179 10.32 -13.87 3.64
CA TYR A 179 9.04 -14.43 3.17
C TYR A 179 8.53 -13.73 1.90
N ALA A 180 9.16 -12.64 1.47
CA ALA A 180 8.73 -11.83 0.34
C ALA A 180 9.60 -12.06 -0.91
N LEU A 181 8.98 -11.93 -2.08
CA LEU A 181 9.64 -11.92 -3.39
C LEU A 181 10.17 -10.53 -3.76
N ALA A 182 9.48 -9.49 -3.32
CA ALA A 182 9.87 -8.10 -3.52
C ALA A 182 9.29 -7.22 -2.41
N GLU A 183 9.93 -6.08 -2.15
CA GLU A 183 9.45 -5.04 -1.24
C GLU A 183 9.42 -3.68 -1.93
N GLN A 184 8.43 -2.86 -1.58
CA GLN A 184 8.40 -1.44 -1.89
C GLN A 184 8.17 -0.66 -0.62
N VAL A 185 9.17 0.13 -0.23
CA VAL A 185 9.11 0.97 0.95
C VAL A 185 8.67 2.37 0.54
N THR A 186 7.55 2.83 1.11
CA THR A 186 7.17 4.24 1.04
C THR A 186 7.94 4.98 2.14
N PRO A 187 8.51 6.18 1.87
CA PRO A 187 9.19 6.96 2.89
C PRO A 187 8.32 7.13 4.15
N PRO A 188 8.90 6.99 5.35
CA PRO A 188 8.21 7.23 6.60
C PRO A 188 7.56 8.62 6.59
N SER A 189 6.38 8.71 7.21
CA SER A 189 5.70 9.98 7.47
C SER A 189 5.67 10.22 8.98
N GLN A 190 5.23 11.41 9.41
CA GLN A 190 5.02 11.66 10.85
C GLN A 190 4.09 10.61 11.51
N GLN A 191 3.22 9.97 10.71
CA GLN A 191 2.26 8.99 11.20
C GLN A 191 2.80 7.56 11.22
N TYR A 192 3.76 7.20 10.35
CA TYR A 192 4.20 5.82 10.17
C TYR A 192 5.72 5.72 10.13
N PHE A 193 6.30 4.94 11.04
CA PHE A 193 7.74 4.65 11.04
C PHE A 193 8.11 3.58 10.00
N VAL A 194 7.15 2.72 9.64
CA VAL A 194 7.25 1.82 8.48
C VAL A 194 5.94 1.85 7.70
N ASN A 195 6.05 1.93 6.38
CA ASN A 195 4.94 1.84 5.44
C ASN A 195 5.46 1.15 4.18
N ALA A 196 5.23 -0.15 4.06
CA ALA A 196 5.78 -0.95 2.98
C ALA A 196 4.75 -1.92 2.41
N SER A 197 4.88 -2.19 1.12
CA SER A 197 4.17 -3.24 0.42
C SER A 197 5.13 -4.38 0.14
N PHE A 198 4.70 -5.61 0.37
CA PHE A 198 5.44 -6.83 0.09
C PHE A 198 4.71 -7.66 -0.94
N LEU A 199 5.43 -8.12 -1.96
CA LEU A 199 4.92 -9.11 -2.91
C LEU A 199 5.30 -10.49 -2.39
N VAL A 200 4.31 -11.33 -2.15
CA VAL A 200 4.46 -12.63 -1.53
C VAL A 200 3.97 -13.70 -2.49
N ASP A 201 4.64 -14.85 -2.50
CA ASP A 201 4.12 -16.03 -3.18
C ASP A 201 2.80 -16.45 -2.53
N GLY A 202 1.76 -16.68 -3.33
CA GLY A 202 0.44 -17.05 -2.84
C GLY A 202 0.47 -18.26 -1.92
N GLU A 203 1.34 -19.24 -2.21
CA GLU A 203 1.53 -20.45 -1.38
C GLU A 203 2.16 -20.15 -0.02
N LYS A 204 2.84 -19.01 0.14
CA LYS A 204 3.49 -18.56 1.38
C LYS A 204 2.74 -17.45 2.11
N SER A 205 1.53 -17.14 1.67
CA SER A 205 0.72 -16.06 2.25
C SER A 205 0.49 -16.26 3.76
N ASP A 206 0.23 -17.51 4.18
CA ASP A 206 0.02 -17.85 5.59
C ASP A 206 1.31 -17.68 6.41
N GLU A 207 2.46 -18.14 5.89
CA GLU A 207 3.77 -17.99 6.54
C GLU A 207 4.13 -16.50 6.74
N PHE A 208 3.85 -15.67 5.72
CA PHE A 208 4.08 -14.22 5.81
C PHE A 208 3.18 -13.57 6.87
N ALA A 209 1.89 -13.96 6.90
CA ALA A 209 0.94 -13.42 7.88
C ALA A 209 1.30 -13.83 9.32
N GLU A 210 1.74 -15.08 9.53
CA GLU A 210 2.22 -15.57 10.81
C GLU A 210 3.46 -14.79 11.29
N ALA A 211 4.47 -14.63 10.43
CA ALA A 211 5.67 -13.87 10.74
C ALA A 211 5.36 -12.40 11.12
N GLY A 212 4.40 -11.77 10.42
CA GLY A 212 3.96 -10.43 10.76
C GLY A 212 3.18 -10.35 12.09
N GLY A 213 2.41 -11.38 12.42
CA GLY A 213 1.74 -11.52 13.72
C GLY A 213 2.74 -11.68 14.86
N GLU A 214 3.71 -12.59 14.73
CA GLU A 214 4.78 -12.78 15.70
C GLU A 214 5.59 -11.50 15.91
N LEU A 215 5.92 -10.79 14.83
CA LEU A 215 6.60 -9.50 14.90
C LEU A 215 5.75 -8.46 15.64
N ALA A 216 4.45 -8.36 15.36
CA ALA A 216 3.56 -7.44 16.06
C ALA A 216 3.50 -7.70 17.58
N GLU A 217 3.58 -8.96 18.01
CA GLU A 217 3.63 -9.34 19.43
C GLU A 217 5.00 -9.11 20.08
N ALA A 218 6.08 -9.27 19.32
CA ALA A 218 7.45 -9.08 19.79
C ALA A 218 7.81 -7.59 19.98
N LEU A 219 7.13 -6.70 19.27
CA LEU A 219 7.37 -5.26 19.36
C LEU A 219 6.95 -4.72 20.73
N GLY A 220 7.77 -3.80 21.25
CA GLY A 220 7.62 -3.27 22.60
C GLY A 220 6.39 -2.37 22.82
N GLU A 221 6.21 -1.93 24.07
CA GLU A 221 5.14 -1.02 24.45
C GLU A 221 5.19 0.28 23.62
N GLY A 222 4.02 0.74 23.16
CA GLY A 222 3.89 1.95 22.35
C GLY A 222 4.17 1.75 20.86
N VAL A 223 4.41 0.52 20.40
CA VAL A 223 4.51 0.17 18.98
C VAL A 223 3.26 -0.61 18.55
N GLU A 224 2.67 -0.24 17.43
CA GLU A 224 1.62 -1.04 16.80
C GLU A 224 1.99 -1.31 15.35
N LEU A 225 2.09 -2.59 14.99
CA LEU A 225 2.29 -3.04 13.61
C LEU A 225 0.97 -3.57 13.05
N ARG A 226 0.56 -3.03 11.90
CA ARG A 226 -0.65 -3.41 11.18
C ARG A 226 -0.28 -4.08 9.88
N LEU A 227 -0.74 -5.31 9.71
CA LEU A 227 -0.59 -6.08 8.48
C LEU A 227 -1.96 -6.19 7.80
N ARG A 228 -2.02 -5.86 6.50
CA ARG A 228 -3.23 -5.99 5.67
C ARG A 228 -2.90 -6.81 4.43
N GLY A 229 -3.56 -7.94 4.27
CA GLY A 229 -3.47 -8.81 3.11
C GLY A 229 -4.14 -10.16 3.37
N PRO A 230 -4.19 -11.04 2.36
CA PRO A 230 -3.66 -10.82 1.01
C PRO A 230 -4.52 -9.83 0.19
N LEU A 231 -3.88 -9.08 -0.72
CA LEU A 231 -4.52 -8.11 -1.62
C LEU A 231 -4.07 -8.33 -3.07
N PRO A 232 -4.83 -7.82 -4.06
CA PRO A 232 -4.29 -7.62 -5.40
C PRO A 232 -3.01 -6.77 -5.36
N PRO A 233 -2.04 -7.01 -6.28
CA PRO A 233 -0.70 -6.41 -6.21
C PRO A 233 -0.65 -4.95 -6.71
N TYR A 234 -1.41 -4.06 -6.08
CA TYR A 234 -1.53 -2.64 -6.43
C TYR A 234 -0.20 -1.88 -6.54
N SER A 235 0.73 -2.18 -5.64
CA SER A 235 2.03 -1.49 -5.55
C SER A 235 3.04 -2.06 -6.56
N PHE A 236 2.79 -3.24 -7.11
CA PHE A 236 3.72 -3.97 -7.96
C PHE A 236 3.24 -4.01 -9.41
N VAL A 237 2.67 -2.93 -9.93
CA VAL A 237 2.19 -2.84 -11.32
C VAL A 237 2.95 -1.75 -12.07
#